data_AF-A0A1Y1QF01-F1
#
_entry.id   AF-A0A1Y1QF01-F1
#
_cell.length_a   1.000
_cell.length_b   1.000
_cell.length_c   1.000
_cell.angle_alpha   90.00
_cell.angle_beta   90.00
_cell.angle_gamma   90.00
#
_symmetry.space_group_name_H-M   'P 1'
#
loop_
_entity.id
_entity.type
_entity.pdbx_description
1 polymer ?
#
loop_
_entity_poly.entity_id
_entity_poly.type
_entity_poly.pdbx_seq_one_letter_code
_entity_poly.pdbx_strand_id
1 'polypeptide(L)'
;MKPTLNTANLGTSTVIVPGTLMIRDIPKRAGGSFKVGKLSTHIGQFEVKNPELDQYEAGTYSGNFCIDKIYPSHYIAGGKIVIELRAVLSCFVLAGFDEETTDMEPLDVDPADEVSVHAVCSGLEANG
;
A
#
# COMPACT_ATOMS: atom_id res chain seq x y z
N MET A 1 15.51 -47.22 -4.79
CA MET A 1 14.39 -46.27 -4.64
C MET A 1 14.93 -44.87 -4.89
N LYS A 2 14.55 -44.23 -6.00
CA LYS A 2 14.86 -42.81 -6.24
C LYS A 2 13.72 -42.01 -5.62
N PRO A 3 13.98 -41.05 -4.71
CA PRO A 3 12.92 -40.17 -4.24
C PRO A 3 12.52 -39.27 -5.43
N THR A 4 11.34 -39.52 -5.98
CA THR A 4 10.67 -38.57 -6.86
C THR A 4 10.19 -37.42 -5.99
N LEU A 5 10.92 -36.30 -6.01
CA LEU A 5 10.44 -35.06 -5.44
C LEU A 5 9.20 -34.66 -6.22
N ASN A 6 8.05 -34.78 -5.57
CA ASN A 6 6.80 -34.30 -6.09
C ASN A 6 6.84 -32.78 -5.99
N THR A 7 7.32 -32.10 -7.03
CA THR A 7 7.24 -30.64 -7.15
C THR A 7 5.78 -30.28 -7.43
N ALA A 8 4.93 -30.42 -6.41
CA ALA A 8 3.63 -29.80 -6.39
C ALA A 8 3.87 -28.29 -6.38
N ASN A 9 3.39 -27.63 -7.43
CA ASN A 9 3.34 -26.20 -7.66
C ASN A 9 3.45 -25.38 -6.35
N LEU A 10 4.66 -24.93 -6.01
CA LEU A 10 4.88 -24.01 -4.89
C LEU A 10 4.41 -22.64 -5.39
N GLY A 11 3.10 -22.40 -5.31
CA GLY A 11 2.58 -21.04 -5.22
C GLY A 11 3.43 -20.31 -4.18
N THR A 12 3.90 -19.11 -4.54
CA THR A 12 4.81 -18.26 -3.77
C THR A 12 4.66 -18.50 -2.27
N SER A 13 5.66 -19.16 -1.66
CA SER A 13 5.63 -19.49 -0.23
C SER A 13 5.87 -18.22 0.56
N THR A 14 4.81 -17.44 0.72
CA THR A 14 4.80 -16.22 1.53
C THR A 14 4.98 -16.59 2.99
N VAL A 15 5.90 -15.89 3.66
CA VAL A 15 6.14 -16.07 5.10
C VAL A 15 5.65 -14.82 5.83
N ILE A 16 4.82 -15.02 6.86
CA ILE A 16 4.36 -13.94 7.72
C ILE A 16 5.38 -13.76 8.84
N VAL A 17 5.92 -12.55 8.96
CA VAL A 17 6.93 -12.22 9.97
C VAL A 17 6.52 -10.97 10.75
N PRO A 18 6.49 -11.01 12.08
CA PRO A 18 6.30 -9.82 12.89
C PRO A 18 7.53 -8.92 12.82
N GLY A 19 7.32 -7.62 12.82
CA GLY A 19 8.41 -6.65 12.80
C GLY A 19 7.94 -5.21 12.87
N THR A 20 8.84 -4.32 12.46
CA THR A 20 8.61 -2.88 12.43
C THR A 20 9.02 -2.33 11.06
N LEU A 21 8.12 -1.58 10.43
CA LEU A 21 8.31 -0.91 9.16
C LEU A 21 8.49 0.59 9.40
N MET A 22 9.68 1.11 9.12
CA MET A 22 9.95 2.54 9.14
C MET A 22 9.73 3.13 7.75
N ILE A 23 8.72 3.98 7.59
CA ILE A 23 8.39 4.66 6.33
C ILE A 23 9.07 6.01 6.30
N ARG A 24 9.78 6.30 5.20
CA ARG A 24 10.52 7.55 4.99
C ARG A 24 10.41 8.02 3.55
N ASP A 25 10.31 9.33 3.37
CA ASP A 25 10.32 9.95 2.05
C ASP A 25 11.73 9.99 1.47
N ILE A 26 11.87 9.56 0.22
CA ILE A 26 13.07 9.78 -0.58
C ILE A 26 12.78 10.80 -1.68
N PRO A 27 13.53 11.91 -1.73
CA PRO A 27 13.42 12.87 -2.82
C PRO A 27 13.97 12.28 -4.13
N LYS A 28 13.20 12.40 -5.22
CA LYS A 28 13.66 12.12 -6.58
C LYS A 28 14.41 13.32 -7.14
N ARG A 29 15.41 13.02 -7.96
CA ARG A 29 16.21 14.04 -8.68
C ARG A 29 15.38 14.93 -9.61
N ALA A 30 14.25 14.44 -10.11
CA ALA A 30 13.42 15.07 -11.14
C ALA A 30 12.13 15.75 -10.61
N GLY A 31 12.05 16.04 -9.31
CA GLY A 31 10.87 16.68 -8.72
C GLY A 31 9.77 15.65 -8.43
N GLY A 32 9.80 15.10 -7.21
CA GLY A 32 8.81 14.14 -6.72
C GLY A 32 9.37 13.39 -5.53
N SER A 33 8.54 12.91 -4.63
CA SER A 33 8.92 11.98 -3.56
C SER A 33 8.47 10.57 -3.91
N PHE A 34 9.11 9.59 -3.29
CA PHE A 34 8.56 8.25 -3.16
C PHE A 34 8.86 7.78 -1.75
N LYS A 35 7.93 7.03 -1.16
CA LYS A 35 8.16 6.44 0.15
C LYS A 35 8.90 5.13 -0.01
N VAL A 36 9.88 4.92 0.86
CA VAL A 36 10.50 3.61 1.06
C VAL A 36 10.28 3.18 2.49
N GLY A 37 10.08 1.88 2.66
CA GLY A 37 9.97 1.25 3.95
C GLY A 37 11.26 0.53 4.31
N LYS A 38 11.76 0.73 5.52
CA LYS A 38 12.80 -0.11 6.10
C LYS A 38 12.16 -1.10 7.08
N LEU A 39 12.04 -2.36 6.65
CA LEU A 39 11.46 -3.43 7.45
C LEU A 39 12.54 -4.05 8.35
N SER A 40 12.31 -4.03 9.66
CA SER A 40 13.16 -4.67 10.66
C SER A 40 12.40 -5.83 11.31
N THR A 41 12.98 -7.03 11.23
CA THR A 41 12.40 -8.27 11.76
C THR A 41 13.49 -9.08 12.46
N HIS A 42 13.10 -10.16 13.15
CA HIS A 42 14.06 -11.08 13.75
C HIS A 42 14.94 -11.82 12.72
N ILE A 43 14.49 -11.95 11.47
CA ILE A 43 15.27 -12.58 10.39
C ILE A 43 16.22 -11.61 9.68
N GLY A 44 16.09 -10.30 9.92
CA GLY A 44 16.96 -9.29 9.32
C GLY A 44 16.29 -7.95 9.04
N GLN A 45 17.03 -7.09 8.34
CA GLN A 45 16.58 -5.78 7.88
C GLN A 45 16.51 -5.74 6.36
N PHE A 46 15.41 -5.24 5.83
CA PHE A 46 15.13 -5.22 4.39
C PHE A 46 14.58 -3.87 3.95
N GLU A 47 15.01 -3.43 2.77
CA GLU A 47 14.43 -2.28 2.07
C GLU A 47 13.18 -2.74 1.30
N VAL A 48 12.08 -2.03 1.49
CA VAL A 48 10.77 -2.32 0.90
C VAL A 48 10.38 -1.14 0.01
N LYS A 49 10.16 -1.43 -1.27
CA LYS A 49 9.63 -0.49 -2.24
C LYS A 49 8.27 -1.01 -2.69
N ASN A 50 7.22 -0.61 -1.97
CA ASN A 50 5.83 -0.95 -2.30
C ASN A 50 5.07 0.38 -2.55
N PRO A 51 4.39 0.55 -3.69
CA PRO A 51 3.55 1.72 -3.97
C PRO A 51 2.50 2.01 -2.89
N GLU A 52 2.01 0.98 -2.20
CA GLU A 52 1.07 1.13 -1.08
C GLU A 52 1.66 1.92 0.09
N LEU A 53 2.98 2.08 0.18
CA LEU A 53 3.60 2.89 1.22
C LEU A 53 3.35 4.38 1.03
N ASP A 54 3.08 4.83 -0.19
CA ASP A 54 2.87 6.25 -0.50
C ASP A 54 1.64 6.83 0.23
N GLN A 55 0.66 5.99 0.60
CA GLN A 55 -0.55 6.39 1.34
C GLN A 55 -0.32 6.59 2.86
N TYR A 56 0.75 6.05 3.43
CA TYR A 56 1.05 6.14 4.86
C TYR A 56 1.97 7.31 5.17
N GLU A 57 1.80 7.97 6.31
CA GLU A 57 2.72 9.03 6.74
C GLU A 57 4.15 8.50 7.01
N ALA A 58 5.13 9.41 7.00
CA ALA A 58 6.49 9.04 7.41
C ALA A 58 6.49 8.76 8.91
N GLY A 59 6.93 7.58 9.30
CA GLY A 59 6.73 7.09 10.67
C GLY A 59 7.29 5.70 10.89
N THR A 60 7.06 5.16 12.08
CA THR A 60 7.47 3.80 12.46
C THR A 60 6.24 3.01 12.84
N TYR A 61 5.98 1.93 12.10
CA TYR A 61 4.78 1.11 12.25
C TYR A 61 5.17 -0.31 12.67
N SER A 62 4.56 -0.81 13.74
CA SER A 62 4.74 -2.22 14.14
C SER A 62 3.64 -3.06 13.49
N GLY A 63 3.92 -4.32 13.16
CA GLY A 63 2.92 -5.15 12.47
C GLY A 63 3.41 -6.53 12.06
N ASN A 64 2.57 -7.21 11.28
CA ASN A 64 2.89 -8.47 10.62
C ASN A 64 3.03 -8.23 9.11
N PHE A 65 4.10 -8.77 8.52
CA PHE A 65 4.46 -8.52 7.12
C PHE A 65 4.52 -9.85 6.36
N CYS A 66 3.78 -9.94 5.25
CA CYS A 66 3.74 -11.09 4.36
C CYS A 66 4.88 -10.97 3.34
N ILE A 67 5.99 -11.67 3.55
CA ILE A 67 7.18 -11.59 2.68
C ILE A 67 7.11 -12.69 1.61
N ASP A 68 7.05 -12.30 0.34
CA ASP A 68 7.05 -13.22 -0.81
C ASP A 68 8.45 -13.58 -1.26
N LYS A 69 9.36 -12.61 -1.23
CA LYS A 69 10.72 -12.78 -1.74
C LYS A 69 11.69 -11.81 -1.07
N ILE A 70 12.85 -12.34 -0.68
CA ILE A 70 14.01 -11.54 -0.28
C ILE A 70 15.07 -11.66 -1.37
N TYR A 71 15.64 -10.54 -1.80
CA TYR A 71 16.68 -10.54 -2.84
C TYR A 71 17.65 -9.36 -2.67
N PRO A 72 18.93 -9.54 -3.04
CA PRO A 72 19.89 -8.43 -3.05
C PRO A 72 19.62 -7.50 -4.25
N SER A 73 19.74 -6.20 -4.01
CA SER A 73 19.88 -5.18 -5.04
C SER A 73 21.20 -4.47 -4.84
N HIS A 74 21.80 -3.97 -5.91
CA HIS A 74 23.02 -3.19 -5.82
C HIS A 74 22.94 -1.93 -6.66
N TYR A 75 23.75 -0.93 -6.31
CA TYR A 75 23.99 0.26 -7.12
C TYR A 75 25.42 0.75 -6.90
N ILE A 76 25.92 1.54 -7.85
CA ILE A 76 27.24 2.15 -7.77
C ILE A 76 27.06 3.63 -7.47
N ALA A 77 27.69 4.11 -6.39
CA ALA A 77 27.69 5.52 -6.03
C ALA A 77 29.06 5.91 -5.46
N GLY A 78 29.63 7.02 -5.95
CA GLY A 78 30.90 7.55 -5.45
C GLY A 78 32.06 6.54 -5.51
N GLY A 79 32.12 5.70 -6.55
CA GLY A 79 33.15 4.67 -6.71
C GLY A 79 32.98 3.43 -5.82
N LYS A 80 31.86 3.29 -5.10
CA LYS A 80 31.54 2.14 -4.24
C LYS A 80 30.37 1.35 -4.81
N ILE A 81 30.43 0.02 -4.70
CA ILE A 81 29.26 -0.85 -4.89
C ILE A 81 28.55 -0.93 -3.54
N VAL A 82 27.28 -0.51 -3.51
CA VAL A 82 26.39 -0.67 -2.36
C VAL A 82 25.47 -1.84 -2.65
N ILE A 83 25.35 -2.77 -1.70
CA ILE A 83 24.43 -3.91 -1.77
C ILE A 83 23.40 -3.76 -0.64
N GLU A 84 22.13 -3.84 -0.98
CA GLU A 84 20.99 -3.77 -0.08
C GLU A 84 20.16 -5.05 -0.21
N LEU A 85 19.63 -5.55 0.91
CA LEU A 85 18.63 -6.61 0.86
C LEU A 85 17.25 -6.00 0.73
N ARG A 86 16.48 -6.46 -0.25
CA ARG A 86 15.10 -6.02 -0.49
C ARG A 86 14.10 -7.13 -0.22
N ALA A 87 12.95 -6.75 0.32
CA ALA A 87 11.82 -7.64 0.50
C ALA A 87 10.66 -7.19 -0.40
N VAL A 88 10.04 -8.16 -1.09
CA VAL A 88 8.74 -8.00 -1.75
C VAL A 88 7.68 -8.43 -0.75
N LEU A 89 6.73 -7.53 -0.46
CA LEU A 89 5.61 -7.81 0.41
C LEU A 89 4.34 -8.01 -0.43
N SER A 90 3.57 -9.06 -0.14
CA SER A 90 2.22 -9.26 -0.71
C SER A 90 1.14 -8.55 0.10
N CYS A 91 1.32 -8.48 1.42
CA CYS A 91 0.42 -7.84 2.37
C CYS A 91 1.16 -7.43 3.64
N PHE A 92 0.54 -6.55 4.43
CA PHE A 92 0.97 -6.25 5.79
C PHE A 92 -0.21 -5.77 6.64
N VAL A 93 -0.15 -6.01 7.94
CA VAL A 93 -1.14 -5.60 8.93
C VAL A 93 -0.42 -4.81 10.01
N LEU A 94 -0.75 -3.52 10.14
CA LEU A 94 -0.12 -2.63 11.11
C LEU A 94 -0.90 -2.68 12.44
N ALA A 95 -0.18 -2.80 13.55
CA ALA A 95 -0.73 -2.74 14.90
C ALA A 95 -0.94 -1.27 15.30
N GLY A 96 -2.18 -0.90 15.59
CA GLY A 96 -2.54 0.46 16.03
C GLY A 96 -3.01 1.40 14.92
N PHE A 97 -3.08 0.94 13.67
CA PHE A 97 -4.06 1.46 12.71
C PHE A 97 -5.35 0.66 12.93
N ASP A 98 -5.96 0.87 14.10
CA ASP A 98 -7.42 0.81 14.10
C ASP A 98 -7.80 1.88 13.10
N GLU A 99 -8.63 1.56 12.11
CA GLU A 99 -9.28 2.59 11.33
C GLU A 99 -9.78 3.60 12.37
N GLU A 100 -9.19 4.80 12.40
CA GLU A 100 -10.00 5.95 12.76
C GLU A 100 -11.14 5.80 11.78
N THR A 101 -12.26 5.30 12.31
CA THR A 101 -13.56 5.64 11.81
C THR A 101 -13.41 7.12 11.56
N THR A 102 -13.23 7.49 10.29
CA THR A 102 -13.83 8.72 9.83
C THR A 102 -15.25 8.53 10.31
N ASP A 103 -15.54 9.14 11.46
CA ASP A 103 -16.86 9.60 11.78
C ASP A 103 -17.21 10.36 10.51
N MET A 104 -17.83 9.65 9.56
CA MET A 104 -18.62 10.27 8.55
C MET A 104 -19.65 10.97 9.40
N GLU A 105 -19.36 12.23 9.75
CA GLU A 105 -20.39 13.16 10.10
C GLU A 105 -21.48 12.90 9.05
N PRO A 106 -22.67 12.44 9.45
CA PRO A 106 -23.76 12.33 8.51
C PRO A 106 -23.88 13.73 7.93
N LEU A 107 -23.50 13.89 6.66
CA LEU A 107 -23.91 15.05 5.90
C LEU A 107 -25.42 14.99 5.98
N ASP A 108 -26.02 15.90 6.75
CA ASP A 108 -27.44 16.20 6.69
C ASP A 108 -27.72 16.62 5.24
N VAL A 109 -27.91 15.63 4.38
CA VAL A 109 -28.45 15.80 3.05
C VAL A 109 -29.85 16.31 3.26
N ASP A 110 -30.04 17.61 3.04
CA ASP A 110 -31.34 18.26 3.10
C ASP A 110 -32.28 17.53 2.12
N PRO A 111 -33.41 16.97 2.59
CA PRO A 111 -34.39 16.27 1.75
C PRO A 111 -35.01 17.12 0.63
N ALA A 112 -34.65 18.39 0.49
CA ALA A 112 -35.21 19.32 -0.48
C ALA A 112 -34.50 19.36 -1.85
N ASP A 113 -33.27 18.83 -1.98
CA ASP A 113 -32.50 18.92 -3.24
C ASP A 113 -32.68 17.72 -4.19
N GLU A 114 -33.88 17.13 -4.22
CA GLU A 114 -34.32 16.33 -5.38
C GLU A 114 -34.79 17.25 -6.51
N VAL A 115 -33.85 17.85 -7.25
CA VAL A 115 -34.20 18.48 -8.54
C VAL A 115 -34.12 17.41 -9.62
N SER A 116 -35.23 16.67 -9.76
CA SER A 116 -35.47 15.69 -10.80
C SER A 116 -35.18 16.28 -12.19
N VAL A 117 -34.16 15.76 -12.86
CA VAL A 117 -33.85 16.05 -14.25
C VAL A 117 -34.87 15.29 -15.12
N HIS A 118 -36.04 15.87 -15.38
CA HIS A 118 -36.98 15.27 -16.32
C HIS A 118 -37.71 16.30 -17.18
N ALA A 119 -37.30 16.35 -18.45
CA ALA A 119 -38.06 16.65 -19.65
C ALA A 119 -39.08 17.81 -19.61
N VAL A 120 -38.69 18.98 -20.12
CA VAL A 120 -39.67 19.90 -20.73
C VAL A 120 -39.80 19.51 -22.19
N CYS A 121 -40.80 18.67 -22.49
CA CYS A 121 -41.35 18.53 -23.82
C CYS A 121 -42.82 18.98 -23.79
N SER A 122 -43.11 19.98 -24.62
CA SER A 122 -44.41 20.26 -25.26
C SER A 122 -45.63 20.59 -24.38
N GLY A 123 -46.04 21.85 -24.46
CA GLY A 123 -47.32 22.22 -25.06
C GLY A 123 -48.58 22.26 -24.18
N LEU A 124 -49.28 23.40 -24.30
CA LEU A 124 -50.74 23.55 -24.54
C LEU A 124 -51.51 24.46 -23.54
N GLU A 125 -51.89 25.63 -24.07
CA GLU A 125 -53.18 26.33 -24.00
C GLU A 125 -53.76 26.97 -22.70
N ALA A 126 -54.01 28.29 -22.86
CA ALA A 126 -55.26 29.03 -22.65
C ALA A 126 -55.78 29.31 -21.23
N ASN A 127 -55.87 30.59 -20.87
CA ASN A 127 -57.12 31.40 -20.89
C ASN A 127 -57.00 32.66 -20.02
N GLY A 128 -57.60 33.75 -20.48
CA GLY A 128 -57.80 35.00 -19.73
C GLY A 128 -57.90 36.21 -20.64
#